data_AF-A0A818FNF4-F1
#
_entry.id   AF-A0A818FNF4-F1
#
_cell.length_a   1.000
_cell.length_b   1.000
_cell.length_c   1.000
_cell.angle_alpha   90.00
_cell.angle_beta   90.00
_cell.angle_gamma   90.00
#
_symmetry.space_group_name_H-M   'P 1'
#
loop_
_entity.id
_entity.type
_entity.pdbx_description
1 polymer ?
#
loop_
_entity_poly.entity_id
_entity_poly.type
_entity_poly.pdbx_seq_one_letter_code
_entity_poly.pdbx_strand_id
1 'polypeptide(L)'
;MVDLVKVYFDKFKTSVSKLYANSLFDLVLCLIEGKTGIPSVLIAIGLFSVLAVYLIIGWGNDFVCNLITLIYPVFASFLTIHSGDSSDQKKLLNYWVIYSLLGCFEYIFHGLCDFLRTYWLGKFCFFMWFIQSESSSTESNPEPDSSELSQPKPSVPRKKATSTGVKRTQATLPLRSVELSRDVKWAPNGVVVAGGHGNGSDLNQLYAPRGVFVDEDQNVYVADLCNNRIVEWAPDATEGLPVIGGLDEKTMLDKLSSPVDLILEKDSDSFIVSDDMTKRVVRWRRQGDTGGETIISGVESKGLAIDENGSIYIVDGENNEVIRYNIGDSEATIVAGGNGAGDALNQLNCPYSVFVDQDYSVYVSDEDNHRVMKWADGATEGVIVAGGQGSGDSLSQLCYPRGIVVDPSGTLYVADFSNARVMRWFKDAKQGEVIAGGNGEGEEPNQLAWPSSLAFDRHGNLYVSNSGGARVVKFEIA
;
A
#
# COMPACT_ATOMS: atom_id res chain seq x y z
N MET A 1 -5.66 -10.07 58.43
CA MET A 1 -5.49 -8.79 57.72
C MET A 1 -4.01 -8.48 57.46
N VAL A 2 -3.14 -8.54 58.49
CA VAL A 2 -1.68 -8.33 58.35
C VAL A 2 -1.01 -9.33 57.39
N ASP A 3 -1.38 -10.62 57.44
CA ASP A 3 -0.78 -11.63 56.55
C ASP A 3 -1.23 -11.48 55.10
N LEU A 4 -2.47 -11.03 54.88
CA LEU A 4 -2.98 -10.71 53.54
C LEU A 4 -2.21 -9.52 52.96
N VAL A 5 -2.00 -8.46 53.75
CA VAL A 5 -1.22 -7.28 53.35
C VAL A 5 0.23 -7.66 53.02
N LYS A 6 0.87 -8.54 53.81
CA LYS A 6 2.23 -9.03 53.51
C LYS A 6 2.29 -9.81 52.20
N VAL A 7 1.33 -10.70 51.95
CA VAL A 7 1.28 -11.48 50.69
C VAL A 7 1.11 -10.56 49.48
N TYR A 8 0.24 -9.54 49.57
CA TYR A 8 0.10 -8.56 48.49
C TYR A 8 1.36 -7.71 48.32
N PHE A 9 2.00 -7.31 49.41
CA PHE A 9 3.21 -6.52 49.38
C PHE A 9 4.40 -7.28 48.76
N ASP A 10 4.55 -8.57 49.05
CA ASP A 10 5.62 -9.38 48.47
C ASP A 10 5.35 -9.73 47.00
N LYS A 11 4.09 -9.94 46.60
CA LYS A 11 3.72 -10.00 45.18
C LYS A 11 4.07 -8.71 44.46
N PHE A 12 3.76 -7.56 45.07
CA PHE A 12 4.05 -6.25 44.51
C PHE A 12 5.55 -6.01 44.33
N LYS A 13 6.38 -6.31 45.35
CA LYS A 13 7.85 -6.27 45.25
C LYS A 13 8.37 -7.09 44.06
N THR A 14 7.82 -8.28 43.87
CA THR A 14 8.22 -9.19 42.78
C THR A 14 7.85 -8.63 41.40
N SER A 15 6.71 -7.94 41.29
CA SER A 15 6.33 -7.26 40.04
C SER A 15 7.23 -6.05 39.76
N VAL A 16 7.55 -5.26 40.79
CA VAL A 16 8.41 -4.08 40.67
C VAL A 16 9.83 -4.46 40.30
N SER A 17 10.39 -5.53 40.88
CA SER A 17 11.73 -5.98 40.51
C SER A 17 11.83 -6.43 39.05
N LYS A 18 10.77 -7.03 38.48
CA LYS A 18 10.72 -7.41 37.06
C LYS A 18 10.71 -6.20 36.11
N LEU A 19 10.14 -5.08 36.53
CA LEU A 19 9.98 -3.88 35.69
C LEU A 19 11.31 -3.23 35.29
N TYR A 20 12.34 -3.32 36.13
CA TYR A 20 13.64 -2.71 35.87
C TYR A 20 14.79 -3.73 35.77
N ALA A 21 14.50 -5.04 35.87
CA ALA A 21 15.51 -6.09 35.75
C ALA A 21 16.27 -5.98 34.41
N ASN A 22 17.60 -6.16 34.46
CA ASN A 22 18.50 -6.07 33.29
C ASN A 22 18.54 -4.71 32.58
N SER A 23 18.07 -3.64 33.23
CA SER A 23 18.17 -2.28 32.70
C SER A 23 19.35 -1.52 33.29
N LEU A 24 19.74 -0.41 32.67
CA LEU A 24 20.73 0.52 33.24
C LEU A 24 20.34 1.02 34.64
N PHE A 25 19.02 1.08 34.93
CA PHE A 25 18.48 1.46 36.23
C PHE A 25 18.80 0.44 37.32
N ASP A 26 18.85 -0.86 36.98
CA ASP A 26 19.20 -1.95 37.89
C ASP A 26 20.65 -1.81 38.41
N LEU A 27 21.56 -1.45 37.50
CA LEU A 27 22.97 -1.18 37.83
C LEU A 27 23.10 -0.02 38.81
N VAL A 28 22.34 1.06 38.60
CA VAL A 28 22.35 2.25 39.46
C VAL A 28 21.77 1.93 40.84
N LEU A 29 20.66 1.18 40.90
CA LEU A 29 20.07 0.77 42.17
C LEU A 29 21.01 -0.14 42.98
N CYS A 30 21.68 -1.10 42.34
CA CYS A 30 22.69 -1.96 42.97
C CYS A 30 23.83 -1.14 43.60
N LEU A 31 24.29 -0.08 42.93
CA LEU A 31 25.33 0.82 43.46
C LEU A 31 24.85 1.61 44.69
N ILE A 32 23.57 2.01 44.71
CA ILE A 32 22.97 2.74 45.84
C ILE A 32 22.74 1.79 47.02
N GLU A 33 22.27 0.57 46.78
CA GLU A 33 22.13 -0.48 47.80
C GLU A 33 23.49 -0.78 48.45
N GLY A 34 24.55 -0.93 47.66
CA GLY A 34 25.91 -1.16 48.17
C GLY A 34 26.45 -0.05 49.07
N LYS A 35 25.95 1.19 48.94
CA LYS A 35 26.33 2.33 49.80
C LYS A 35 25.41 2.54 51.00
N THR A 36 24.13 2.19 50.88
CA THR A 36 23.09 2.53 51.87
C THR A 36 22.65 1.35 52.73
N GLY A 37 22.88 0.11 52.28
CA GLY A 37 22.41 -1.11 52.93
C GLY A 37 20.89 -1.33 52.83
N ILE A 38 20.17 -0.51 52.06
CA ILE A 38 18.72 -0.64 51.83
C ILE A 38 18.49 -1.48 50.57
N PRO A 39 17.61 -2.49 50.59
CA PRO A 39 17.35 -3.31 49.40
C PRO A 39 16.89 -2.49 48.19
N SER A 40 17.47 -2.73 47.02
CA SER A 40 17.20 -1.99 45.77
C SER A 40 15.71 -1.91 45.42
N VAL A 41 14.94 -2.98 45.70
CA VAL A 41 13.49 -3.02 45.45
C VAL A 41 12.73 -1.99 46.29
N LEU A 42 13.14 -1.75 47.55
CA LEU A 42 12.52 -0.74 48.41
C LEU A 42 12.83 0.68 47.94
N ILE A 43 14.06 0.90 47.47
CA ILE A 43 14.48 2.19 46.88
C ILE A 43 13.68 2.46 45.60
N ALA A 44 13.54 1.46 44.73
CA ALA A 44 12.74 1.54 43.52
C ALA A 44 11.27 1.87 43.84
N ILE A 45 10.66 1.16 44.80
CA ILE A 45 9.28 1.44 45.24
C ILE A 45 9.14 2.88 45.74
N GLY A 46 10.09 3.37 46.53
CA GLY A 46 10.09 4.75 47.01
C GLY A 46 10.16 5.77 45.87
N LEU A 47 11.08 5.57 44.93
CA LEU A 47 11.23 6.45 43.75
C LEU A 47 9.98 6.43 42.87
N PHE A 48 9.41 5.26 42.58
CA PHE A 48 8.18 5.14 41.80
C PHE A 48 6.98 5.77 42.53
N SER A 49 6.92 5.69 43.86
CA SER A 49 5.86 6.32 44.65
C SER A 49 5.96 7.85 44.60
N VAL A 50 7.17 8.40 44.71
CA VAL A 50 7.41 9.85 44.58
C VAL A 50 7.08 10.32 43.16
N LEU A 51 7.50 9.55 42.14
CA LEU A 51 7.18 9.84 40.75
C LEU A 51 5.67 9.79 40.50
N ALA A 52 4.96 8.81 41.04
CA ALA A 52 3.50 8.71 40.91
C ALA A 52 2.79 9.92 41.54
N VAL A 53 3.20 10.35 42.73
CA VAL A 53 2.65 11.56 43.36
C VAL A 53 2.98 12.82 42.54
N TYR A 54 4.20 12.93 42.01
CA TYR A 54 4.60 14.02 41.13
C TYR A 54 3.82 14.03 39.81
N LEU A 55 3.52 12.87 39.24
CA LEU A 55 2.71 12.76 38.03
C LEU A 55 1.24 13.10 38.25
N ILE A 56 0.73 12.95 39.48
CA ILE A 56 -0.67 13.27 39.82
C ILE A 56 -0.84 14.76 40.19
N ILE A 57 0.14 15.35 40.89
CA ILE A 57 0.01 16.72 41.47
C ILE A 57 0.96 17.73 40.82
N GLY A 58 2.04 17.25 40.22
CA GLY A 58 3.10 18.05 39.61
C GLY A 58 2.82 18.39 38.14
N TRP A 59 3.89 18.67 37.40
CA TRP A 59 3.84 19.26 36.06
C TRP A 59 3.45 18.28 34.93
N GLY A 60 3.27 16.99 35.23
CA GLY A 60 2.84 15.98 34.25
C GLY A 60 1.39 15.53 34.42
N ASN A 61 0.61 16.24 35.24
CA ASN A 61 -0.76 15.86 35.58
C ASN A 61 -1.74 15.98 34.40
N ASP A 62 -1.53 16.98 33.54
CA ASP A 62 -2.22 17.19 32.27
C ASP A 62 -1.97 16.02 31.29
N PHE A 63 -0.71 15.63 31.11
CA PHE A 63 -0.32 14.54 30.24
C PHE A 63 -0.92 13.20 30.71
N VAL A 64 -0.77 12.88 32.00
CA VAL A 64 -1.28 11.64 32.56
C VAL A 64 -2.81 11.59 32.53
N CYS A 65 -3.48 12.69 32.86
CA CYS A 65 -4.93 12.78 32.78
C CYS A 65 -5.40 12.53 31.35
N ASN A 66 -4.85 13.24 30.36
CA ASN A 66 -5.27 13.10 28.97
C ASN A 66 -4.95 11.71 28.40
N LEU A 67 -3.80 11.12 28.76
CA LEU A 67 -3.44 9.78 28.33
C LEU A 67 -4.41 8.72 28.86
N ILE A 68 -4.77 8.77 30.15
CA ILE A 68 -5.70 7.79 30.74
C ILE A 68 -7.12 8.01 30.20
N THR A 69 -7.53 9.27 30.05
CA THR A 69 -8.83 9.66 29.47
C THR A 69 -8.94 9.26 27.99
N LEU A 70 -7.83 9.07 27.28
CA LEU A 70 -7.81 8.53 25.92
C LEU A 70 -7.84 6.99 25.88
N ILE A 71 -7.04 6.33 26.71
CA ILE A 71 -6.87 4.86 26.68
C ILE A 71 -8.16 4.15 27.11
N TYR A 72 -8.85 4.67 28.12
CA TYR A 72 -10.01 3.98 28.68
C TYR A 72 -11.19 3.86 27.69
N PRO A 73 -11.63 4.93 26.99
CA PRO A 73 -12.66 4.84 25.96
C PRO A 73 -12.26 3.96 24.80
N VAL A 74 -10.98 3.95 24.40
CA VAL A 74 -10.48 3.04 23.36
C VAL A 74 -10.71 1.59 23.79
N PHE A 75 -10.34 1.25 25.03
CA PHE A 75 -10.59 -0.08 25.60
C PHE A 75 -12.09 -0.40 25.70
N ALA A 76 -12.93 0.54 26.15
CA ALA A 76 -14.38 0.36 26.21
C ALA A 76 -15.02 0.22 24.81
N SER A 77 -14.51 0.92 23.80
CA SER A 77 -14.92 0.78 22.39
C SER A 77 -14.68 -0.64 21.88
N PHE A 78 -13.52 -1.22 22.23
CA PHE A 78 -13.23 -2.61 21.89
C PHE A 78 -14.21 -3.59 22.53
N LEU A 79 -14.56 -3.42 23.81
CA LEU A 79 -15.51 -4.31 24.50
C LEU A 79 -16.93 -4.19 23.95
N THR A 80 -17.37 -2.99 23.59
CA THR A 80 -18.74 -2.72 23.12
C THR A 80 -19.00 -3.22 21.70
N ILE A 81 -17.97 -3.24 20.85
CA ILE A 81 -18.04 -3.91 19.53
C ILE A 81 -18.33 -5.41 19.68
N HIS A 82 -17.86 -6.04 20.76
CA HIS A 82 -18.07 -7.47 21.00
C HIS A 82 -19.43 -7.75 21.67
N SER A 83 -19.98 -6.83 22.46
CA SER A 83 -21.29 -7.00 23.13
C SER A 83 -22.48 -6.71 22.21
N GLY A 84 -22.31 -5.86 21.19
CA GLY A 84 -23.35 -5.52 20.22
C GLY A 84 -24.49 -4.63 20.77
N ASP A 85 -24.34 -4.06 21.96
CA ASP A 85 -25.37 -3.23 22.58
C ASP A 85 -25.31 -1.77 22.10
N SER A 86 -26.42 -1.31 21.51
CA SER A 86 -26.61 0.09 21.06
C SER A 86 -26.62 1.11 22.20
N SER A 87 -26.88 0.68 23.44
CA SER A 87 -26.86 1.56 24.62
C SER A 87 -25.43 2.06 24.92
N ASP A 88 -24.44 1.19 24.77
CA ASP A 88 -23.05 1.51 25.07
C ASP A 88 -22.40 2.38 23.99
N GLN A 89 -22.83 2.26 22.74
CA GLN A 89 -22.37 3.14 21.66
C GLN A 89 -22.78 4.59 21.88
N LYS A 90 -24.00 4.84 22.40
CA LYS A 90 -24.46 6.20 22.74
C LYS A 90 -23.67 6.79 23.90
N LYS A 91 -23.29 5.97 24.90
CA LYS A 91 -22.46 6.40 26.04
C LYS A 91 -21.08 6.86 25.56
N LEU A 92 -20.47 6.08 24.67
CA LEU A 92 -19.17 6.41 24.09
C LEU A 92 -19.21 7.70 23.25
N LEU A 93 -20.28 7.90 22.48
CA LEU A 93 -20.46 9.15 21.72
C LEU A 93 -20.58 10.36 22.65
N ASN A 94 -21.40 10.27 23.71
CA ASN A 94 -21.53 11.34 24.70
C ASN A 94 -20.20 11.65 25.40
N TYR A 95 -19.41 10.61 25.69
CA TYR A 95 -18.07 10.75 26.26
C TYR A 95 -17.16 11.61 25.37
N TRP A 96 -17.09 11.30 24.07
CA TRP A 96 -16.23 12.04 23.13
C TRP A 96 -16.68 13.49 22.92
N VAL A 97 -17.99 13.74 22.94
CA VAL A 97 -18.52 15.11 22.89
C VAL A 97 -18.09 15.90 24.12
N ILE A 98 -18.22 15.34 25.33
CA ILE A 98 -17.81 15.99 26.58
C ILE A 98 -16.29 16.21 26.62
N TYR A 99 -15.51 15.21 26.18
CA TYR A 99 -14.05 15.32 26.07
C TYR A 99 -13.64 16.48 25.16
N SER A 100 -14.27 16.59 24.00
CA SER A 100 -13.98 17.66 23.04
C SER A 100 -14.39 19.04 23.58
N LEU A 101 -15.53 19.14 24.27
CA LEU A 101 -15.98 20.39 24.89
C LEU A 101 -15.05 20.86 26.02
N LEU A 102 -14.58 19.94 26.87
CA LEU A 102 -13.60 20.26 27.90
C LEU A 102 -12.24 20.65 27.30
N GLY A 103 -11.82 20.00 26.20
CA GLY A 103 -10.62 20.40 25.46
C GLY A 103 -10.71 21.82 24.89
N CYS A 104 -11.86 22.22 24.35
CA CYS A 104 -12.09 23.60 23.91
C CYS A 104 -12.05 24.58 25.10
N PHE A 105 -12.63 24.22 26.25
CA PHE A 105 -12.56 25.04 27.46
C PHE A 105 -11.11 25.20 27.94
N GLU A 106 -10.34 24.11 27.98
CA GLU A 106 -8.92 24.11 28.38
C GLU A 106 -8.08 24.99 27.47
N TYR A 107 -8.31 24.94 26.16
CA TYR A 107 -7.60 25.79 25.21
C TYR A 107 -7.85 27.28 25.48
N ILE A 108 -9.10 27.66 25.76
CA ILE A 108 -9.48 29.06 26.02
C ILE A 108 -9.00 29.53 27.39
N PHE A 109 -9.05 28.66 28.40
CA PHE A 109 -8.77 28.98 29.81
C PHE A 109 -7.46 28.37 30.33
N HIS A 110 -6.49 28.10 29.44
CA HIS A 110 -5.23 27.41 29.76
C HIS A 110 -4.56 27.93 31.04
N GLY A 111 -4.39 29.25 31.17
CA GLY A 111 -3.76 29.85 32.35
C GLY A 111 -4.54 29.66 33.66
N LEU A 112 -5.88 29.54 33.60
CA LEU A 112 -6.72 29.26 34.77
C LEU A 112 -6.66 27.78 35.16
N CYS A 113 -6.67 26.89 34.16
CA CYS A 113 -6.52 25.45 34.36
C CYS A 113 -5.16 25.09 34.97
N ASP A 114 -4.10 25.77 34.56
CA ASP A 114 -2.75 25.60 35.14
C ASP A 114 -2.67 26.13 36.58
N PHE A 115 -3.37 27.24 36.87
CA PHE A 115 -3.44 27.81 38.21
C PHE A 115 -4.16 26.87 39.19
N LEU A 116 -5.27 26.28 38.75
CA LEU A 116 -6.04 25.30 39.51
C LEU A 116 -5.49 23.90 39.28
N ARG A 117 -4.32 23.56 39.85
CA ARG A 117 -3.68 22.24 39.65
C ARG A 117 -4.57 21.02 39.94
N THR A 118 -5.58 21.19 40.81
CA THR A 118 -6.58 20.14 41.13
C THR A 118 -7.64 19.96 40.05
N TYR A 119 -7.72 20.84 39.05
CA TYR A 119 -8.61 20.75 37.89
C TYR A 119 -8.41 19.43 37.15
N TRP A 120 -7.17 19.05 36.83
CA TRP A 120 -6.84 17.82 36.11
C TRP A 120 -7.27 16.56 36.87
N LEU A 121 -7.10 16.58 38.20
CA LEU A 121 -7.61 15.50 39.06
C LEU A 121 -9.15 15.48 39.07
N GLY A 122 -9.79 16.65 39.10
CA GLY A 122 -11.25 16.78 39.00
C GLY A 122 -11.81 16.27 37.66
N LYS A 123 -11.15 16.61 36.54
CA LYS A 123 -11.47 16.13 35.19
C LYS A 123 -11.38 14.60 35.12
N PHE A 124 -10.28 14.05 35.63
CA PHE A 124 -10.10 12.60 35.73
C PHE A 124 -11.23 11.93 36.53
N CYS A 125 -11.50 12.42 37.75
CA CYS A 125 -12.57 11.89 38.59
C CYS A 125 -13.95 12.00 37.94
N PHE A 126 -14.21 13.11 37.23
CA PHE A 126 -15.46 13.33 36.50
C PHE A 126 -15.65 12.32 35.39
N PHE A 127 -14.63 12.03 34.57
CA PHE A 127 -14.73 11.00 33.53
C PHE A 127 -14.89 9.60 34.10
N MET A 128 -14.17 9.27 35.18
CA MET A 128 -14.34 7.99 35.86
C MET A 128 -15.76 7.82 36.43
N TRP A 129 -16.34 8.88 37.00
CA TRP A 129 -17.72 8.88 37.48
C TRP A 129 -18.74 8.80 36.34
N PHE A 130 -18.57 9.58 35.27
CA PHE A 130 -19.46 9.61 34.11
C PHE A 130 -19.61 8.24 33.45
N ILE A 131 -18.52 7.46 33.44
CA ILE A 131 -18.52 6.10 32.94
C ILE A 131 -19.25 5.13 33.90
N GLN A 132 -19.20 5.37 35.21
CA GLN A 132 -19.74 4.47 36.24
C GLN A 132 -21.22 4.73 36.58
N SER A 133 -21.74 5.94 36.35
CA SER A 133 -23.03 6.40 36.90
C SER A 133 -24.30 5.86 36.23
N GLU A 134 -24.22 5.04 35.17
CA GLU A 134 -25.41 4.47 34.51
C GLU A 134 -25.44 2.93 34.47
N SER A 135 -24.55 2.25 35.18
CA SER A 135 -24.66 0.79 35.38
C SER A 135 -25.73 0.39 36.42
N SER A 136 -26.52 1.34 36.92
CA SER A 136 -27.47 1.18 38.04
C SER A 136 -28.94 1.45 37.69
N SER A 137 -29.30 1.69 36.41
CA SER A 137 -30.68 2.02 36.01
C SER A 137 -31.46 0.90 35.31
N THR A 138 -30.97 -0.35 35.34
CA THR A 138 -31.71 -1.52 34.83
C THR A 138 -32.19 -2.44 35.95
N GLU A 139 -33.04 -1.95 36.85
CA GLU A 139 -33.94 -2.78 37.64
C GLU A 139 -35.28 -2.06 37.82
N SER A 140 -36.23 -2.32 36.91
CA SER A 140 -37.67 -2.44 37.21
C SER A 140 -38.48 -2.49 35.91
N ASN A 141 -38.96 -3.68 35.53
CA ASN A 141 -40.39 -3.83 35.23
C ASN A 141 -40.83 -5.30 35.23
N PRO A 142 -42.12 -5.57 35.54
CA PRO A 142 -42.64 -6.87 35.95
C PRO A 142 -43.09 -7.77 34.78
N GLU A 143 -43.40 -9.01 35.15
CA GLU A 143 -43.91 -10.12 34.33
C GLU A 143 -45.18 -9.83 33.49
N PRO A 144 -45.45 -10.65 32.46
CA PRO A 144 -46.13 -10.24 31.22
C PRO A 144 -47.65 -10.45 31.25
N ASP A 145 -48.35 -9.67 30.44
CA ASP A 145 -49.71 -10.00 30.02
C ASP A 145 -49.71 -10.67 28.64
N SER A 146 -50.46 -11.75 28.58
CA SER A 146 -50.64 -12.65 27.46
C SER A 146 -51.80 -12.18 26.59
N SER A 147 -51.55 -11.69 25.39
CA SER A 147 -52.45 -11.88 24.24
C SER A 147 -51.91 -11.19 23.00
N GLU A 148 -52.08 -11.87 21.86
CA GLU A 148 -51.86 -11.39 20.48
C GLU A 148 -50.38 -11.33 20.03
N LEU A 149 -49.95 -11.94 18.93
CA LEU A 149 -50.61 -12.74 17.93
C LEU A 149 -49.52 -13.55 17.21
N SER A 150 -49.79 -14.83 17.02
CA SER A 150 -49.05 -15.73 16.16
C SER A 150 -48.97 -15.19 14.72
N GLN A 151 -47.79 -15.32 14.09
CA GLN A 151 -47.54 -15.92 12.75
C GLN A 151 -46.06 -15.66 12.33
N PRO A 152 -45.30 -16.66 11.85
CA PRO A 152 -43.90 -16.51 11.50
C PRO A 152 -43.70 -15.97 10.08
N LYS A 153 -42.79 -15.00 9.91
CA LYS A 153 -42.29 -14.56 8.59
C LYS A 153 -41.16 -15.49 8.09
N PRO A 154 -41.07 -15.75 6.78
CA PRO A 154 -40.27 -16.83 6.22
C PRO A 154 -38.77 -16.49 6.12
N SER A 155 -37.96 -17.52 6.27
CA SER A 155 -36.50 -17.51 6.10
C SER A 155 -36.10 -17.33 4.64
N VAL A 156 -35.22 -16.35 4.36
CA VAL A 156 -34.49 -16.24 3.09
C VAL A 156 -33.26 -17.14 3.18
N PRO A 157 -33.04 -18.11 2.27
CA PRO A 157 -31.91 -19.01 2.35
C PRO A 157 -30.63 -18.31 1.90
N ARG A 158 -29.67 -18.21 2.83
CA ARG A 158 -28.27 -17.88 2.54
C ARG A 158 -27.68 -19.03 1.70
N LYS A 159 -27.46 -18.81 0.41
CA LYS A 159 -26.68 -19.74 -0.42
C LYS A 159 -25.28 -19.83 0.18
N LYS A 160 -24.97 -20.96 0.82
CA LYS A 160 -23.59 -21.38 1.10
C LYS A 160 -22.90 -21.53 -0.25
N ALA A 161 -21.93 -20.67 -0.54
CA ALA A 161 -20.90 -21.00 -1.52
C ALA A 161 -20.14 -22.20 -0.95
N THR A 162 -20.40 -23.36 -1.53
CA THR A 162 -19.63 -24.58 -1.31
C THR A 162 -18.20 -24.32 -1.76
N SER A 163 -17.25 -24.42 -0.83
CA SER A 163 -15.83 -24.52 -1.12
C SER A 163 -15.57 -25.84 -1.84
N THR A 164 -15.75 -25.85 -3.15
CA THR A 164 -15.12 -26.84 -4.00
C THR A 164 -13.64 -26.50 -4.05
N GLY A 165 -12.83 -27.31 -3.39
CA GLY A 165 -11.38 -27.25 -3.48
C GLY A 165 -10.95 -27.41 -4.94
N VAL A 166 -10.72 -26.28 -5.61
CA VAL A 166 -10.00 -26.25 -6.87
C VAL A 166 -8.53 -26.25 -6.49
N LYS A 167 -7.87 -27.39 -6.68
CA LYS A 167 -6.41 -27.40 -6.81
C LYS A 167 -6.08 -26.59 -8.06
N ARG A 168 -5.78 -25.29 -7.89
CA ARG A 168 -5.16 -24.49 -8.95
C ARG A 168 -3.80 -25.13 -9.25
N THR A 169 -3.62 -25.54 -10.49
CA THR A 169 -2.40 -26.12 -11.04
C THR A 169 -1.22 -25.16 -10.83
N GLN A 170 -0.03 -25.72 -10.63
CA GLN A 170 1.22 -24.97 -10.48
C GLN A 170 1.33 -23.86 -11.53
N ALA A 171 1.66 -22.65 -11.07
CA ALA A 171 1.87 -21.46 -11.89
C ALA A 171 2.80 -21.82 -13.05
N THR A 172 2.24 -21.85 -14.26
CA THR A 172 2.95 -22.19 -15.48
C THR A 172 3.24 -20.88 -16.18
N LEU A 173 4.45 -20.35 -15.96
CA LEU A 173 5.05 -19.14 -16.55
C LEU A 173 4.20 -17.84 -16.51
N PRO A 174 4.78 -16.66 -16.21
CA PRO A 174 4.12 -15.41 -16.56
C PRO A 174 3.91 -15.40 -18.08
N LEU A 175 2.78 -14.82 -18.53
CA LEU A 175 2.44 -14.64 -19.94
C LEU A 175 3.58 -13.93 -20.68
N ARG A 176 4.49 -14.73 -21.24
CA ARG A 176 5.55 -14.24 -22.10
C ARG A 176 4.95 -13.99 -23.46
N SER A 177 4.83 -12.71 -23.76
CA SER A 177 4.89 -12.11 -25.09
C SER A 177 4.21 -12.99 -26.15
N VAL A 178 2.90 -12.81 -26.29
CA VAL A 178 2.13 -13.42 -27.39
C VAL A 178 2.84 -13.08 -28.70
N GLU A 179 3.16 -14.10 -29.50
CA GLU A 179 3.68 -13.88 -30.84
C GLU A 179 2.53 -13.32 -31.69
N LEU A 180 2.55 -12.02 -31.89
CA LEU A 180 1.54 -11.30 -32.63
C LEU A 180 1.90 -11.31 -34.12
N SER A 181 0.93 -11.65 -34.97
CA SER A 181 1.13 -11.55 -36.41
C SER A 181 1.43 -10.10 -36.81
N ARG A 182 2.30 -9.89 -37.79
CA ARG A 182 2.66 -8.54 -38.28
C ARG A 182 1.45 -7.68 -38.66
N ASP A 183 0.42 -8.31 -39.22
CA ASP A 183 -0.80 -7.65 -39.69
C ASP A 183 -1.89 -7.50 -38.61
N VAL A 184 -1.58 -7.86 -37.35
CA VAL A 184 -2.53 -7.73 -36.25
C VAL A 184 -3.02 -6.29 -36.12
N LYS A 185 -4.33 -6.16 -35.87
CA LYS A 185 -4.99 -4.88 -35.61
C LYS A 185 -5.85 -5.04 -34.37
N TRP A 186 -6.00 -3.94 -33.64
CA TRP A 186 -6.91 -3.86 -32.52
C TRP A 186 -8.16 -3.09 -32.92
N ALA A 187 -9.27 -3.41 -32.27
CA ALA A 187 -10.49 -2.64 -32.37
C ALA A 187 -10.18 -1.16 -32.04
N PRO A 188 -10.73 -0.20 -32.79
CA PRO A 188 -10.44 1.22 -32.57
C PRO A 188 -11.02 1.74 -31.25
N ASN A 189 -12.05 1.07 -30.73
CA ASN A 189 -12.70 1.39 -29.47
C ASN A 189 -12.28 0.38 -28.42
N GLY A 190 -11.73 0.87 -27.31
CA GLY A 190 -11.43 0.08 -26.15
C GLY A 190 -12.61 -0.03 -25.19
N VAL A 191 -12.55 -1.04 -24.32
CA VAL A 191 -13.51 -1.31 -23.26
C VAL A 191 -12.83 -1.07 -21.93
N VAL A 192 -13.50 -0.36 -21.02
CA VAL A 192 -13.00 -0.15 -19.66
C VAL A 192 -13.14 -1.46 -18.87
N VAL A 193 -12.02 -1.92 -18.30
CA VAL A 193 -11.96 -3.21 -17.57
C VAL A 193 -11.57 -3.04 -16.09
N ALA A 194 -11.10 -1.86 -15.70
CA ALA A 194 -10.88 -1.48 -14.29
C ALA A 194 -11.01 0.03 -14.13
N GLY A 195 -11.54 0.48 -13.00
CA GLY A 195 -11.79 1.90 -12.71
C GLY A 195 -12.88 2.52 -13.59
N GLY A 196 -12.68 3.77 -14.03
CA GLY A 196 -13.59 4.47 -14.96
C GLY A 196 -14.76 5.22 -14.30
N HIS A 197 -14.76 5.33 -12.96
CA HIS A 197 -15.75 6.08 -12.19
C HIS A 197 -15.18 7.35 -11.54
N GLY A 198 -14.24 7.98 -12.24
CA GLY A 198 -13.49 9.14 -11.77
C GLY A 198 -12.32 8.78 -10.85
N ASN A 199 -11.51 9.79 -10.51
CA ASN A 199 -10.42 9.65 -9.56
C ASN A 199 -10.97 9.50 -8.13
N GLY A 200 -10.54 8.46 -7.43
CA GLY A 200 -10.90 8.25 -6.03
C GLY A 200 -10.41 6.91 -5.51
N SER A 201 -10.84 6.55 -4.30
CA SER A 201 -10.37 5.37 -3.56
C SER A 201 -11.43 4.29 -3.38
N ASP A 202 -12.65 4.51 -3.88
CA ASP A 202 -13.72 3.52 -3.84
C ASP A 202 -13.32 2.25 -4.62
N LEU A 203 -14.04 1.14 -4.41
CA LEU A 203 -13.69 -0.16 -5.02
C LEU A 203 -13.80 -0.14 -6.55
N ASN A 204 -14.63 0.72 -7.13
CA ASN A 204 -14.76 0.92 -8.57
C ASN A 204 -13.94 2.11 -9.10
N GLN A 205 -13.09 2.71 -8.27
CA GLN A 205 -12.28 3.88 -8.62
C GLN A 205 -10.79 3.55 -8.55
N LEU A 206 -10.03 4.28 -9.36
CA LEU A 206 -8.57 4.31 -9.36
C LEU A 206 -8.14 5.77 -9.24
N TYR A 207 -6.93 6.03 -8.75
CA TYR A 207 -6.33 7.35 -8.76
C TYR A 207 -4.89 7.29 -9.27
N ALA A 208 -4.71 7.82 -10.49
CA ALA A 208 -3.46 7.81 -11.25
C ALA A 208 -2.87 6.40 -11.42
N PRO A 209 -3.64 5.42 -11.97
CA PRO A 209 -3.14 4.07 -12.16
C PRO A 209 -1.87 4.08 -13.04
N ARG A 210 -0.89 3.26 -12.65
CA ARG A 210 0.43 3.14 -13.31
C ARG A 210 0.60 1.75 -13.89
N GLY A 211 1.39 0.87 -13.28
CA GLY A 211 1.60 -0.50 -13.71
C GLY A 211 0.29 -1.27 -13.87
N VAL A 212 0.21 -2.08 -14.93
CA VAL A 212 -0.87 -3.03 -15.16
C VAL A 212 -0.27 -4.38 -15.48
N PHE A 213 -0.81 -5.42 -14.85
CA PHE A 213 -0.47 -6.81 -15.11
C PHE A 213 -1.75 -7.61 -15.35
N VAL A 214 -1.72 -8.53 -16.31
CA VAL A 214 -2.86 -9.41 -16.61
C VAL A 214 -2.40 -10.84 -16.51
N ASP A 215 -3.15 -11.66 -15.79
CA ASP A 215 -2.83 -13.07 -15.60
C ASP A 215 -3.55 -14.00 -16.60
N GLU A 216 -3.25 -15.30 -16.50
CA GLU A 216 -3.82 -16.36 -17.36
C GLU A 216 -5.35 -16.56 -17.19
N ASP A 217 -5.88 -16.14 -16.04
CA ASP A 217 -7.30 -16.16 -15.70
C ASP A 217 -8.00 -14.86 -16.16
N GLN A 218 -7.28 -13.94 -16.83
CA GLN A 218 -7.71 -12.61 -17.27
C GLN A 218 -8.05 -11.64 -16.12
N ASN A 219 -7.54 -11.89 -14.92
CA ASN A 219 -7.61 -10.91 -13.84
C ASN A 219 -6.63 -9.77 -14.14
N VAL A 220 -7.08 -8.54 -13.94
CA VAL A 220 -6.30 -7.32 -14.15
C VAL A 220 -5.82 -6.81 -12.80
N TYR A 221 -4.52 -6.70 -12.64
CA TYR A 221 -3.87 -6.12 -11.46
C TYR A 221 -3.36 -4.73 -11.80
N VAL A 222 -3.70 -3.76 -10.96
CA VAL A 222 -3.37 -2.35 -11.21
C VAL A 222 -2.64 -1.76 -10.03
N ALA A 223 -1.50 -1.13 -10.28
CA ALA A 223 -0.82 -0.26 -9.32
C ALA A 223 -1.57 1.08 -9.23
N ASP A 224 -2.39 1.20 -8.19
CA ASP A 224 -3.21 2.37 -7.90
C ASP A 224 -2.40 3.36 -7.06
N LEU A 225 -1.51 4.08 -7.75
CA LEU A 225 -0.40 4.83 -7.17
C LEU A 225 -0.83 5.76 -6.04
N CYS A 226 -1.80 6.63 -6.28
CA CYS A 226 -2.19 7.63 -5.29
C CYS A 226 -2.96 7.04 -4.10
N ASN A 227 -3.53 5.84 -4.26
CA ASN A 227 -4.22 5.12 -3.19
C ASN A 227 -3.32 4.11 -2.46
N ASN A 228 -2.03 4.03 -2.83
CA ASN A 228 -1.03 3.20 -2.16
C ASN A 228 -1.40 1.72 -2.11
N ARG A 229 -1.98 1.20 -3.19
CA ARG A 229 -2.47 -0.19 -3.24
C ARG A 229 -2.29 -0.83 -4.62
N ILE A 230 -2.24 -2.15 -4.65
CA ILE A 230 -2.48 -2.96 -5.84
C ILE A 230 -3.90 -3.51 -5.74
N VAL A 231 -4.66 -3.38 -6.81
CA VAL A 231 -6.07 -3.81 -6.84
C VAL A 231 -6.28 -4.81 -7.98
N GLU A 232 -6.98 -5.89 -7.69
CA GLU A 232 -7.38 -6.95 -8.62
C GLU A 232 -8.80 -6.70 -9.13
N TRP A 233 -8.97 -6.70 -10.45
CA TRP A 233 -10.26 -6.84 -11.10
C TRP A 233 -10.36 -8.20 -11.78
N ALA A 234 -11.30 -9.02 -11.32
CA ALA A 234 -11.69 -10.22 -12.04
C ALA A 234 -12.38 -9.85 -13.37
N PRO A 235 -12.40 -10.77 -14.37
CA PRO A 235 -13.14 -10.55 -15.60
C PRO A 235 -14.57 -10.09 -15.34
N ASP A 236 -15.00 -9.05 -16.05
CA ASP A 236 -16.34 -8.43 -15.96
C ASP A 236 -16.72 -7.86 -14.58
N ALA A 237 -15.78 -7.75 -13.65
CA ALA A 237 -16.04 -7.18 -12.34
C ALA A 237 -16.29 -5.67 -12.42
N THR A 238 -17.31 -5.19 -11.69
CA THR A 238 -17.62 -3.75 -11.59
C THR A 238 -16.84 -3.05 -10.47
N GLU A 239 -16.24 -3.81 -9.57
CA GLU A 239 -15.48 -3.36 -8.41
C GLU A 239 -14.21 -4.20 -8.29
N GLY A 240 -13.11 -3.55 -7.91
CA GLY A 240 -11.83 -4.18 -7.66
C GLY A 240 -11.67 -4.57 -6.20
N LEU A 241 -10.86 -5.60 -5.97
CA LEU A 241 -10.47 -6.04 -4.64
C LEU A 241 -9.03 -5.58 -4.36
N PRO A 242 -8.79 -4.74 -3.34
CA PRO A 242 -7.43 -4.44 -2.91
C PRO A 242 -6.74 -5.73 -2.45
N VAL A 243 -5.61 -6.07 -3.07
CA VAL A 243 -4.86 -7.31 -2.80
C VAL A 243 -3.52 -7.07 -2.13
N ILE A 244 -2.92 -5.88 -2.31
CA ILE A 244 -1.66 -5.47 -1.69
C ILE A 244 -1.75 -4.00 -1.29
N GLY A 245 -1.28 -3.62 -0.11
CA GLY A 245 -1.31 -2.23 0.37
C GLY A 245 -2.73 -1.69 0.60
N GLY A 246 -2.84 -0.42 1.02
CA GLY A 246 -4.11 0.25 1.30
C GLY A 246 -4.10 1.18 2.53
N LEU A 247 -5.18 1.95 2.68
CA LEU A 247 -5.36 2.98 3.72
C LEU A 247 -6.11 2.50 4.99
N ASP A 248 -6.53 1.23 5.06
CA ASP A 248 -7.37 0.73 6.16
C ASP A 248 -6.56 0.15 7.34
N GLU A 249 -6.76 0.71 8.53
CA GLU A 249 -6.04 0.35 9.77
C GLU A 249 -6.36 -1.06 10.34
N LYS A 250 -7.31 -1.81 9.76
CA LYS A 250 -7.78 -3.09 10.33
C LYS A 250 -7.05 -4.33 9.84
N THR A 251 -6.31 -4.24 8.75
CA THR A 251 -5.39 -5.30 8.32
C THR A 251 -4.14 -4.62 7.81
N MET A 252 -3.17 -4.44 8.72
CA MET A 252 -1.81 -4.02 8.40
C MET A 252 -1.12 -5.11 7.55
N LEU A 253 -1.57 -5.26 6.31
CA LEU A 253 -0.82 -5.87 5.23
C LEU A 253 0.07 -4.75 4.71
N ASP A 254 1.31 -4.69 5.21
CA ASP A 254 2.38 -3.71 4.96
C ASP A 254 2.14 -2.60 3.93
N LYS A 255 2.28 -1.36 4.40
CA LYS A 255 1.99 -0.13 3.65
C LYS A 255 2.93 0.03 2.45
N LEU A 256 2.39 -0.12 1.24
CA LEU A 256 3.00 0.46 0.04
C LEU A 256 2.91 1.99 0.11
N SER A 257 3.80 2.69 -0.60
CA SER A 257 3.78 4.14 -0.71
C SER A 257 4.11 4.54 -2.16
N SER A 258 3.05 4.88 -2.91
CA SER A 258 3.11 5.17 -4.34
C SER A 258 3.65 4.01 -5.17
N PRO A 259 2.94 2.85 -5.22
CA PRO A 259 3.37 1.77 -6.07
C PRO A 259 3.31 2.18 -7.54
N VAL A 260 4.41 1.96 -8.27
CA VAL A 260 4.50 2.39 -9.68
C VAL A 260 4.27 1.24 -10.63
N ASP A 261 4.85 0.07 -10.34
CA ASP A 261 4.83 -1.07 -11.25
C ASP A 261 4.76 -2.39 -10.48
N LEU A 262 4.32 -3.45 -11.16
CA LEU A 262 4.19 -4.79 -10.61
C LEU A 262 4.41 -5.86 -11.67
N ILE A 263 5.11 -6.92 -11.30
CA ILE A 263 5.34 -8.10 -12.15
C ILE A 263 5.15 -9.38 -11.34
N LEU A 264 4.80 -10.48 -12.01
CA LEU A 264 4.76 -11.80 -11.37
C LEU A 264 6.18 -12.38 -11.28
N GLU A 265 6.56 -12.83 -10.08
CA GLU A 265 7.82 -13.53 -9.86
C GLU A 265 7.81 -14.90 -10.57
N LYS A 266 8.93 -15.24 -11.20
CA LYS A 266 9.09 -16.49 -11.93
C LYS A 266 8.90 -17.71 -10.99
N ASP A 267 8.16 -18.71 -11.46
CA ASP A 267 7.91 -19.99 -10.76
C ASP A 267 7.33 -19.82 -9.35
N SER A 268 6.66 -18.70 -9.11
CA SER A 268 6.15 -18.24 -7.83
C SER A 268 4.72 -17.70 -8.01
N ASP A 269 3.96 -17.66 -6.92
CA ASP A 269 2.66 -16.96 -6.84
C ASP A 269 2.82 -15.62 -6.13
N SER A 270 3.99 -14.99 -6.27
CA SER A 270 4.30 -13.70 -5.64
C SER A 270 4.46 -12.61 -6.68
N PHE A 271 3.95 -11.43 -6.37
CA PHE A 271 4.26 -10.22 -7.10
C PHE A 271 5.55 -9.59 -6.61
N ILE A 272 6.32 -9.02 -7.53
CA ILE A 272 7.36 -8.04 -7.22
C ILE A 272 6.75 -6.67 -7.52
N VAL A 273 6.75 -5.79 -6.53
CA VAL A 273 6.10 -4.49 -6.58
C VAL A 273 7.13 -3.38 -6.35
N SER A 274 7.05 -2.38 -7.19
CA SER A 274 7.85 -1.15 -7.12
C SER A 274 7.24 -0.19 -6.10
N ASP A 275 7.90 0.08 -4.98
CA ASP A 275 7.40 0.94 -3.90
C ASP A 275 8.26 2.23 -3.84
N ASP A 276 7.94 3.15 -4.76
CA ASP A 276 8.79 4.27 -5.17
C ASP A 276 9.09 5.25 -4.03
N MET A 277 8.07 5.67 -3.29
CA MET A 277 8.27 6.72 -2.27
C MET A 277 9.06 6.20 -1.06
N THR A 278 9.02 4.90 -0.79
CA THR A 278 9.86 4.26 0.24
C THR A 278 11.19 3.75 -0.31
N LYS A 279 11.49 4.01 -1.59
CA LYS A 279 12.72 3.65 -2.28
C LYS A 279 13.08 2.18 -2.15
N ARG A 280 12.14 1.29 -2.46
CA ARG A 280 12.36 -0.16 -2.33
C ARG A 280 11.56 -0.97 -3.34
N VAL A 281 11.95 -2.23 -3.47
CA VAL A 281 11.21 -3.26 -4.20
C VAL A 281 10.77 -4.33 -3.22
N VAL A 282 9.50 -4.70 -3.28
CA VAL A 282 8.84 -5.59 -2.31
C VAL A 282 8.30 -6.82 -3.01
N ARG A 283 8.59 -8.02 -2.48
CA ARG A 283 7.94 -9.27 -2.86
C ARG A 283 6.68 -9.47 -2.01
N TRP A 284 5.58 -9.85 -2.65
CA TRP A 284 4.31 -10.08 -1.99
C TRP A 284 3.61 -11.32 -2.52
N ARG A 285 3.19 -12.25 -1.67
CA ARG A 285 2.40 -13.41 -2.13
C ARG A 285 0.99 -13.00 -2.53
N ARG A 286 0.55 -13.44 -3.70
CA ARG A 286 -0.79 -13.18 -4.22
C ARG A 286 -1.90 -13.72 -3.30
N GLN A 287 -1.65 -14.80 -2.55
CA GLN A 287 -2.59 -15.35 -1.57
C GLN A 287 -1.92 -15.78 -0.26
N GLY A 288 -2.66 -15.63 0.85
CA GLY A 288 -2.36 -16.31 2.12
C GLY A 288 -1.26 -15.71 2.98
N ASP A 289 -0.74 -14.52 2.63
CA ASP A 289 0.28 -13.82 3.43
C ASP A 289 -0.26 -12.52 4.02
N THR A 290 0.35 -12.05 5.10
CA THR A 290 -0.04 -10.83 5.83
C THR A 290 0.99 -9.69 5.71
N GLY A 291 2.03 -9.85 4.88
CA GLY A 291 3.06 -8.82 4.71
C GLY A 291 3.96 -9.00 3.49
N GLY A 292 4.66 -7.92 3.12
CA GLY A 292 5.60 -7.85 2.00
C GLY A 292 7.05 -7.94 2.45
N GLU A 293 7.84 -8.76 1.76
CA GLU A 293 9.28 -8.88 1.97
C GLU A 293 10.01 -7.81 1.15
N THR A 294 10.74 -6.90 1.79
CA THR A 294 11.63 -5.98 1.06
C THR A 294 12.83 -6.76 0.52
N ILE A 295 12.96 -6.85 -0.81
CA ILE A 295 14.05 -7.58 -1.48
C ILE A 295 15.19 -6.67 -1.92
N ILE A 296 14.89 -5.40 -2.21
CA ILE A 296 15.88 -4.36 -2.57
C ILE A 296 15.48 -3.07 -1.86
N SER A 297 16.43 -2.33 -1.30
CA SER A 297 16.23 -1.03 -0.65
C SER A 297 17.18 0.02 -1.20
N GLY A 298 16.80 1.30 -1.05
CA GLY A 298 17.61 2.44 -1.50
C GLY A 298 17.54 2.71 -3.01
N VAL A 299 16.49 2.27 -3.69
CA VAL A 299 16.30 2.42 -5.15
C VAL A 299 14.99 3.14 -5.43
N GLU A 300 15.01 4.21 -6.22
CA GLU A 300 13.80 4.89 -6.69
C GLU A 300 13.21 4.12 -7.88
N SER A 301 12.53 3.03 -7.57
CA SER A 301 12.06 2.06 -8.56
C SER A 301 10.87 2.62 -9.35
N LYS A 302 11.05 2.83 -10.66
CA LYS A 302 9.99 3.30 -11.58
C LYS A 302 9.36 2.19 -12.43
N GLY A 303 10.13 1.18 -12.80
CA GLY A 303 9.68 0.09 -13.67
C GLY A 303 10.41 -1.20 -13.38
N LEU A 304 9.73 -2.32 -13.59
CA LEU A 304 10.23 -3.65 -13.28
C LEU A 304 10.14 -4.58 -14.49
N ALA A 305 11.13 -5.46 -14.66
CA ALA A 305 11.06 -6.60 -15.55
C ALA A 305 11.72 -7.83 -14.94
N ILE A 306 11.41 -9.01 -15.45
CA ILE A 306 12.02 -10.28 -15.02
C ILE A 306 12.38 -11.15 -16.22
N ASP A 307 13.59 -11.72 -16.21
CA ASP A 307 14.08 -12.55 -17.32
C ASP A 307 13.82 -14.06 -17.14
N GLU A 308 14.35 -14.88 -18.06
CA GLU A 308 14.11 -16.32 -18.05
C GLU A 308 14.73 -17.01 -16.83
N ASN A 309 15.74 -16.39 -16.22
CA ASN A 309 16.48 -16.94 -15.09
C ASN A 309 15.89 -16.48 -13.75
N GLY A 310 14.92 -15.56 -13.78
CA GLY A 310 14.32 -14.97 -12.59
C GLY A 310 15.10 -13.76 -12.07
N SER A 311 16.03 -13.20 -12.86
CA SER A 311 16.71 -11.95 -12.51
C SER A 311 15.75 -10.78 -12.70
N ILE A 312 15.70 -9.89 -11.71
CA ILE A 312 14.83 -8.72 -11.69
C ILE A 312 15.62 -7.53 -12.24
N TYR A 313 15.04 -6.80 -13.18
CA TYR A 313 15.57 -5.58 -13.75
C TYR A 313 14.74 -4.42 -13.20
N ILE A 314 15.41 -3.41 -12.67
CA ILE A 314 14.79 -2.28 -12.00
C ILE A 314 15.29 -1.00 -12.65
N VAL A 315 14.36 -0.14 -13.04
CA VAL A 315 14.69 1.25 -13.39
C VAL A 315 14.91 2.03 -12.10
N ASP A 316 16.16 2.40 -11.82
CA ASP A 316 16.50 3.32 -10.74
C ASP A 316 16.43 4.76 -11.27
N GLY A 317 15.30 5.41 -10.99
CA GLY A 317 15.02 6.77 -11.46
C GLY A 317 15.95 7.82 -10.84
N GLU A 318 16.44 7.60 -9.61
CA GLU A 318 17.33 8.55 -8.93
C GLU A 318 18.70 8.61 -9.62
N ASN A 319 19.21 7.44 -10.04
CA ASN A 319 20.53 7.31 -10.66
C ASN A 319 20.50 7.30 -12.20
N ASN A 320 19.32 7.34 -12.82
CA ASN A 320 19.12 7.28 -14.27
C ASN A 320 19.78 6.04 -14.90
N GLU A 321 19.47 4.88 -14.32
CA GLU A 321 20.06 3.61 -14.73
C GLU A 321 19.07 2.46 -14.63
N VAL A 322 19.43 1.34 -15.25
CA VAL A 322 18.76 0.06 -15.03
C VAL A 322 19.74 -0.87 -14.36
N ILE A 323 19.32 -1.42 -13.22
CA ILE A 323 20.07 -2.42 -12.48
C ILE A 323 19.44 -3.80 -12.64
N ARG A 324 20.27 -4.83 -12.75
CA ARG A 324 19.89 -6.24 -12.70
C ARG A 324 20.25 -6.82 -11.35
N TYR A 325 19.28 -7.47 -10.71
CA TYR A 325 19.41 -8.09 -9.40
C TYR A 325 18.95 -9.55 -9.45
N ASN A 326 19.78 -10.50 -9.03
CA ASN A 326 19.31 -11.85 -8.77
C ASN A 326 18.87 -11.94 -7.31
N ILE A 327 17.73 -12.58 -7.07
CA ILE A 327 17.22 -12.79 -5.73
C ILE A 327 18.27 -13.51 -4.87
N GLY A 328 18.68 -12.86 -3.78
CA GLY A 328 19.66 -13.39 -2.84
C GLY A 328 21.10 -12.93 -3.09
N ASP A 329 21.35 -12.21 -4.19
CA ASP A 329 22.63 -11.53 -4.39
C ASP A 329 22.81 -10.39 -3.38
N SER A 330 24.07 -10.09 -3.05
CA SER A 330 24.40 -8.97 -2.16
C SER A 330 24.39 -7.61 -2.85
N GLU A 331 24.56 -7.58 -4.18
CA GLU A 331 24.69 -6.37 -4.97
C GLU A 331 23.98 -6.53 -6.33
N ALA A 332 23.46 -5.43 -6.87
CA ALA A 332 22.93 -5.38 -8.23
C ALA A 332 24.00 -4.94 -9.24
N THR A 333 23.82 -5.26 -10.51
CA THR A 333 24.73 -4.87 -11.60
C THR A 333 24.04 -3.87 -12.51
N ILE A 334 24.70 -2.76 -12.85
CA ILE A 334 24.19 -1.80 -13.85
C ILE A 334 24.25 -2.44 -15.24
N VAL A 335 23.14 -2.42 -15.97
CA VAL A 335 23.00 -3.02 -17.31
C VAL A 335 22.58 -2.04 -18.39
N ALA A 336 22.12 -0.84 -18.02
CA ALA A 336 21.89 0.28 -18.94
C ALA A 336 22.04 1.62 -18.19
N GLY A 337 22.55 2.66 -18.86
CA GLY A 337 22.78 3.96 -18.23
C GLY A 337 23.97 3.95 -17.27
N GLY A 338 23.81 4.61 -16.11
CA GLY A 338 24.84 4.65 -15.04
C GLY A 338 26.01 5.61 -15.29
N ASN A 339 25.94 6.41 -16.35
CA ASN A 339 26.97 7.40 -16.71
C ASN A 339 26.48 8.85 -16.48
N GLY A 340 25.58 9.03 -15.52
CA GLY A 340 24.88 10.28 -15.23
C GLY A 340 23.73 10.58 -16.20
N ALA A 341 22.90 11.55 -15.84
CA ALA A 341 21.78 11.99 -16.66
C ALA A 341 22.26 12.69 -17.94
N GLY A 342 21.71 12.31 -19.09
CA GLY A 342 22.06 12.92 -20.38
C GLY A 342 21.46 12.18 -21.59
N ASP A 343 21.81 12.62 -22.79
CA ASP A 343 21.26 12.12 -24.07
C ASP A 343 22.26 11.29 -24.89
N ALA A 344 23.47 11.06 -24.39
CA ALA A 344 24.44 10.16 -25.02
C ALA A 344 23.91 8.71 -25.08
N LEU A 345 24.50 7.88 -25.93
CA LEU A 345 24.05 6.48 -26.11
C LEU A 345 24.32 5.58 -24.90
N ASN A 346 25.19 6.01 -23.98
CA ASN A 346 25.48 5.35 -22.71
C ASN A 346 24.83 6.05 -21.50
N GLN A 347 23.95 7.03 -21.74
CA GLN A 347 23.24 7.79 -20.72
C GLN A 347 21.73 7.64 -20.89
N LEU A 348 21.01 7.84 -19.79
CA LEU A 348 19.55 7.92 -19.73
C LEU A 348 19.18 9.24 -19.03
N ASN A 349 17.94 9.68 -19.17
CA ASN A 349 17.41 10.85 -18.50
C ASN A 349 15.94 10.62 -18.12
N CYS A 350 15.67 10.54 -16.82
CA CYS A 350 14.40 10.12 -16.23
C CYS A 350 13.84 8.83 -16.88
N PRO A 351 14.59 7.71 -16.88
CA PRO A 351 14.05 6.46 -17.42
C PRO A 351 12.81 6.03 -16.61
N TYR A 352 11.82 5.44 -17.28
CA TYR A 352 10.52 5.12 -16.66
C TYR A 352 10.21 3.61 -16.60
N SER A 353 10.28 2.92 -17.74
CA SER A 353 9.92 1.51 -17.90
C SER A 353 11.08 0.73 -18.49
N VAL A 354 11.16 -0.55 -18.13
CA VAL A 354 12.15 -1.51 -18.63
C VAL A 354 11.46 -2.75 -19.16
N PHE A 355 11.98 -3.31 -20.23
CA PHE A 355 11.62 -4.64 -20.73
C PHE A 355 12.89 -5.43 -21.05
N VAL A 356 12.88 -6.74 -20.79
CA VAL A 356 14.00 -7.64 -21.12
C VAL A 356 13.52 -8.73 -22.09
N ASP A 357 14.19 -8.85 -23.24
CA ASP A 357 13.87 -9.88 -24.23
C ASP A 357 14.57 -11.22 -23.95
N GLN A 358 14.28 -12.24 -24.79
CA GLN A 358 14.85 -13.60 -24.64
C GLN A 358 16.37 -13.64 -24.87
N ASP A 359 16.93 -12.65 -25.54
CA ASP A 359 18.37 -12.48 -25.74
C ASP A 359 19.01 -11.68 -24.59
N TYR A 360 18.27 -11.44 -23.50
CA TYR A 360 18.65 -10.59 -22.36
C TYR A 360 18.96 -9.14 -22.76
N SER A 361 18.44 -8.68 -23.91
CA SER A 361 18.56 -7.28 -24.28
C SER A 361 17.59 -6.45 -23.45
N VAL A 362 18.07 -5.31 -22.94
CA VAL A 362 17.33 -4.39 -22.09
C VAL A 362 16.80 -3.24 -22.93
N TYR A 363 15.49 -3.07 -22.96
CA TYR A 363 14.81 -1.92 -23.55
C TYR A 363 14.40 -0.98 -22.42
N VAL A 364 14.61 0.31 -22.62
CA VAL A 364 14.32 1.34 -21.61
C VAL A 364 13.60 2.49 -22.27
N SER A 365 12.48 2.92 -21.69
CA SER A 365 11.84 4.17 -22.06
C SER A 365 12.60 5.32 -21.41
N ASP A 366 13.31 6.09 -22.23
CA ASP A 366 14.15 7.21 -21.82
C ASP A 366 13.29 8.49 -21.93
N GLU A 367 12.49 8.74 -20.88
CA GLU A 367 11.27 9.58 -20.91
C GLU A 367 11.59 11.02 -21.37
N ASP A 368 12.55 11.67 -20.71
CA ASP A 368 12.90 13.07 -20.97
C ASP A 368 13.71 13.25 -22.26
N ASN A 369 14.33 12.19 -22.76
CA ASN A 369 14.99 12.17 -24.07
C ASN A 369 14.04 11.77 -25.22
N HIS A 370 12.78 11.48 -24.92
CA HIS A 370 11.73 11.18 -25.91
C HIS A 370 12.11 10.05 -26.88
N ARG A 371 12.69 8.99 -26.32
CA ARG A 371 13.17 7.82 -27.09
C ARG A 371 13.01 6.54 -26.31
N VAL A 372 13.07 5.42 -27.03
CA VAL A 372 13.27 4.10 -26.44
C VAL A 372 14.63 3.59 -26.88
N MET A 373 15.43 3.16 -25.91
CA MET A 373 16.79 2.68 -26.10
C MET A 373 16.86 1.17 -25.86
N LYS A 374 17.70 0.46 -26.62
CA LYS A 374 17.99 -0.96 -26.46
C LYS A 374 19.47 -1.18 -26.18
N TRP A 375 19.81 -1.91 -25.12
CA TRP A 375 21.14 -2.44 -24.85
C TRP A 375 21.14 -3.95 -25.09
N ALA A 376 22.11 -4.46 -25.86
CA ALA A 376 22.40 -5.88 -25.86
C ALA A 376 23.05 -6.27 -24.52
N ASP A 377 22.94 -7.54 -24.11
CA ASP A 377 23.59 -7.99 -22.87
C ASP A 377 25.10 -7.71 -22.90
N GLY A 378 25.59 -7.06 -21.84
CA GLY A 378 26.98 -6.62 -21.71
C GLY A 378 27.41 -5.42 -22.57
N ALA A 379 26.49 -4.77 -23.31
CA ALA A 379 26.81 -3.57 -24.10
C ALA A 379 27.10 -2.36 -23.19
N THR A 380 28.07 -1.53 -23.58
CA THR A 380 28.42 -0.29 -22.86
C THR A 380 27.60 0.92 -23.31
N GLU A 381 26.95 0.83 -24.46
CA GLU A 381 26.07 1.84 -25.04
C GLU A 381 24.88 1.17 -25.72
N GLY A 382 23.77 1.89 -25.79
CA GLY A 382 22.53 1.43 -26.38
C GLY A 382 22.34 1.94 -27.80
N VAL A 383 21.28 1.48 -28.43
CA VAL A 383 20.80 1.96 -29.73
C VAL A 383 19.37 2.48 -29.62
N ILE A 384 19.07 3.55 -30.33
CA ILE A 384 17.71 4.10 -30.41
C ILE A 384 16.86 3.15 -31.26
N VAL A 385 15.78 2.63 -30.70
CA VAL A 385 14.84 1.72 -31.39
C VAL A 385 13.47 2.35 -31.67
N ALA A 386 13.13 3.45 -30.98
CA ALA A 386 11.98 4.29 -31.31
C ALA A 386 12.21 5.73 -30.85
N GLY A 387 11.59 6.70 -31.54
CA GLY A 387 11.74 8.13 -31.23
C GLY A 387 13.15 8.66 -31.50
N GLY A 388 13.62 9.56 -30.62
CA GLY A 388 14.98 10.13 -30.68
C GLY A 388 15.17 11.23 -31.73
N GLN A 389 14.09 11.74 -32.32
CA GLN A 389 14.08 12.91 -33.22
C GLN A 389 13.52 14.16 -32.51
N GLY A 390 13.76 14.27 -31.20
CA GLY A 390 13.15 15.26 -30.33
C GLY A 390 11.67 14.97 -30.03
N SER A 391 11.10 15.80 -29.14
CA SER A 391 9.69 15.76 -28.76
C SER A 391 8.78 16.09 -29.93
N GLY A 392 7.72 15.31 -30.14
CA GLY A 392 6.71 15.59 -31.17
C GLY A 392 5.68 14.48 -31.34
N ASP A 393 4.72 14.68 -32.24
CA ASP A 393 3.59 13.78 -32.51
C ASP A 393 3.65 13.10 -33.88
N SER A 394 4.70 13.33 -34.66
CA SER A 394 4.93 12.58 -35.92
C SER A 394 5.14 11.09 -35.66
N LEU A 395 5.05 10.26 -36.70
CA LEU A 395 5.20 8.80 -36.56
C LEU A 395 6.63 8.36 -36.22
N SER A 396 7.62 9.24 -36.38
CA SER A 396 9.01 8.99 -35.98
C SER A 396 9.39 9.64 -34.64
N GLN A 397 8.45 10.33 -34.00
CA GLN A 397 8.67 11.03 -32.73
C GLN A 397 7.82 10.44 -31.62
N LEU A 398 8.27 10.67 -30.40
CA LEU A 398 7.60 10.34 -29.15
C LEU A 398 7.56 11.59 -28.28
N CYS A 399 6.70 11.61 -27.28
CA CYS A 399 6.61 12.68 -26.28
C CYS A 399 6.41 12.05 -24.89
N TYR A 400 7.48 12.06 -24.09
CA TYR A 400 7.57 11.43 -22.77
C TYR A 400 7.15 9.95 -22.76
N PRO A 401 7.76 9.06 -23.57
CA PRO A 401 7.36 7.66 -23.64
C PRO A 401 7.53 6.96 -22.29
N ARG A 402 6.54 6.15 -21.90
CA ARG A 402 6.53 5.39 -20.64
C ARG A 402 6.48 3.90 -20.90
N GLY A 403 5.39 3.22 -20.52
CA GLY A 403 5.25 1.77 -20.64
C GLY A 403 5.68 1.22 -21.99
N ILE A 404 6.55 0.22 -21.97
CA ILE A 404 7.03 -0.48 -23.15
C ILE A 404 6.82 -1.98 -23.00
N VAL A 405 6.51 -2.64 -24.12
CA VAL A 405 6.50 -4.11 -24.24
C VAL A 405 7.08 -4.48 -25.59
N VAL A 406 7.84 -5.58 -25.65
CA VAL A 406 8.38 -6.12 -26.91
C VAL A 406 7.86 -7.54 -27.11
N ASP A 407 7.35 -7.84 -28.30
CA ASP A 407 6.95 -9.22 -28.64
C ASP A 407 8.14 -10.07 -29.12
N PRO A 408 8.01 -11.40 -29.26
CA PRO A 408 9.13 -12.27 -29.67
C PRO A 408 9.70 -11.95 -31.05
N SER A 409 8.95 -11.24 -31.91
CA SER A 409 9.43 -10.81 -33.23
C SER A 409 10.35 -9.57 -33.15
N GLY A 410 10.47 -8.97 -31.96
CA GLY A 410 11.19 -7.73 -31.74
C GLY A 410 10.36 -6.49 -32.08
N THR A 411 9.03 -6.61 -32.15
CA THR A 411 8.15 -5.46 -32.35
C THR A 411 7.89 -4.80 -31.01
N LEU A 412 8.20 -3.50 -30.93
CA LEU A 412 8.09 -2.68 -29.74
C LEU A 412 6.75 -1.95 -29.72
N TYR A 413 6.10 -1.97 -28.56
CA TYR A 413 4.88 -1.24 -28.25
C TYR A 413 5.21 -0.19 -27.19
N VAL A 414 4.79 1.05 -27.39
CA VAL A 414 5.13 2.18 -26.52
C VAL A 414 3.89 2.97 -26.17
N ALA A 415 3.68 3.22 -24.89
CA ALA A 415 2.76 4.22 -24.40
C ALA A 415 3.39 5.61 -24.60
N ASP A 416 2.95 6.31 -25.64
CA ASP A 416 3.40 7.65 -25.99
C ASP A 416 2.59 8.66 -25.16
N PHE A 417 3.00 8.76 -23.89
CA PHE A 417 2.23 9.30 -22.76
C PHE A 417 1.59 10.67 -23.05
N SER A 418 2.38 11.65 -23.47
CA SER A 418 1.89 13.02 -23.68
C SER A 418 1.14 13.18 -25.00
N ASN A 419 1.31 12.25 -25.94
CA ASN A 419 0.55 12.22 -27.20
C ASN A 419 -0.74 11.40 -27.09
N ALA A 420 -1.08 10.88 -25.89
CA ALA A 420 -2.32 10.14 -25.61
C ALA A 420 -2.59 8.99 -26.60
N ARG A 421 -1.54 8.22 -26.91
CA ARG A 421 -1.61 7.12 -27.88
C ARG A 421 -0.71 5.97 -27.52
N VAL A 422 -0.99 4.81 -28.10
CA VAL A 422 -0.08 3.65 -28.12
C VAL A 422 0.43 3.47 -29.53
N MET A 423 1.75 3.37 -29.65
CA MET A 423 2.46 3.24 -30.91
C MET A 423 3.16 1.89 -30.99
N ARG A 424 3.23 1.31 -32.19
CA ARG A 424 3.94 0.08 -32.51
C ARG A 424 5.08 0.35 -33.49
N TRP A 425 6.28 -0.14 -33.20
CA TRP A 425 7.44 -0.14 -34.09
C TRP A 425 7.88 -1.56 -34.38
N PHE A 426 7.86 -1.93 -35.66
CA PHE A 426 8.54 -3.15 -36.09
C PHE A 426 10.05 -3.00 -35.91
N LYS A 427 10.72 -4.14 -35.73
CA LYS A 427 12.18 -4.20 -35.68
C LYS A 427 12.80 -3.43 -36.87
N ASP A 428 13.75 -2.56 -36.56
CA ASP A 428 14.49 -1.69 -37.50
C ASP A 428 13.65 -0.63 -38.26
N ALA A 429 12.36 -0.47 -37.93
CA ALA A 429 11.51 0.54 -38.55
C ALA A 429 11.96 1.96 -38.18
N LYS A 430 11.82 2.90 -39.14
CA LYS A 430 12.15 4.32 -38.92
C LYS A 430 11.01 5.16 -38.35
N GLN A 431 9.80 4.60 -38.38
CA GLN A 431 8.58 5.23 -37.87
C GLN A 431 7.66 4.13 -37.35
N GLY A 432 6.77 4.49 -36.43
CA GLY A 432 5.80 3.60 -35.84
C GLY A 432 4.42 3.75 -36.48
N GLU A 433 3.48 3.02 -35.92
CA GLU A 433 2.06 3.03 -36.28
C GLU A 433 1.24 3.23 -35.02
N VAL A 434 0.24 4.12 -35.07
CA VAL A 434 -0.73 4.27 -33.98
C VAL A 434 -1.64 3.05 -33.97
N ILE A 435 -1.72 2.35 -32.85
CA ILE A 435 -2.56 1.15 -32.70
C ILE A 435 -3.74 1.36 -31.73
N ALA A 436 -3.66 2.36 -30.84
CA ALA A 436 -4.74 2.76 -29.94
C ALA A 436 -4.59 4.23 -29.56
N GLY A 437 -5.71 4.93 -29.29
CA GLY A 437 -5.70 6.36 -28.97
C GLY A 437 -5.32 7.24 -30.17
N GLY A 438 -4.72 8.41 -29.89
CA GLY A 438 -4.33 9.38 -30.93
C GLY A 438 -5.48 10.21 -31.51
N ASN A 439 -6.68 10.11 -30.93
CA ASN A 439 -7.89 10.85 -31.33
C ASN A 439 -8.21 12.02 -30.37
N GLY A 440 -7.16 12.62 -29.80
CA GLY A 440 -7.24 13.58 -28.71
C GLY A 440 -7.26 12.93 -27.33
N GLU A 441 -6.91 13.73 -26.33
CA GLU A 441 -6.96 13.32 -24.92
C GLU A 441 -8.42 13.28 -24.44
N GLY A 442 -8.83 12.18 -23.79
CA GLY A 442 -10.19 12.11 -23.24
C GLY A 442 -10.66 10.74 -22.75
N GLU A 443 -11.99 10.64 -22.61
CA GLU A 443 -12.68 9.49 -22.02
C GLU A 443 -13.51 8.66 -23.00
N GLU A 444 -13.61 9.10 -24.26
CA GLU A 444 -14.31 8.34 -25.29
C GLU A 444 -13.63 6.98 -25.57
N PRO A 445 -14.35 5.97 -26.08
CA PRO A 445 -13.81 4.62 -26.26
C PRO A 445 -12.53 4.53 -27.11
N ASN A 446 -12.31 5.48 -28.02
CA ASN A 446 -11.13 5.57 -28.89
C ASN A 446 -10.11 6.63 -28.43
N GLN A 447 -10.27 7.17 -27.22
CA GLN A 447 -9.41 8.17 -26.61
C GLN A 447 -8.67 7.60 -25.40
N LEU A 448 -7.45 8.08 -25.22
CA LEU A 448 -6.62 7.82 -24.05
C LEU A 448 -6.29 9.17 -23.39
N ALA A 449 -5.84 9.12 -22.15
CA ALA A 449 -5.31 10.24 -21.40
C ALA A 449 -4.16 9.72 -20.55
N TRP A 450 -2.95 10.17 -20.87
CA TRP A 450 -1.72 9.82 -20.14
C TRP A 450 -1.52 8.31 -19.96
N PRO A 451 -1.47 7.51 -21.06
CA PRO A 451 -1.24 6.07 -20.99
C PRO A 451 0.14 5.80 -20.38
N SER A 452 0.19 5.06 -19.27
CA SER A 452 1.38 4.92 -18.42
C SER A 452 2.05 3.55 -18.53
N SER A 453 1.27 2.49 -18.68
CA SER A 453 1.75 1.10 -18.78
C SER A 453 0.92 0.29 -19.77
N LEU A 454 1.52 -0.75 -20.34
CA LEU A 454 0.94 -1.65 -21.34
C LEU A 454 1.10 -3.10 -20.88
N ALA A 455 0.08 -3.93 -21.11
CA ALA A 455 0.17 -5.37 -20.95
C ALA A 455 -0.60 -6.08 -22.08
N PHE A 456 -0.21 -7.31 -22.40
CA PHE A 456 -0.95 -8.18 -23.30
C PHE A 456 -1.49 -9.38 -22.54
N ASP A 457 -2.72 -9.79 -22.85
CA ASP A 457 -3.19 -11.11 -22.45
C ASP A 457 -2.70 -12.19 -23.43
N ARG A 458 -2.96 -13.47 -23.12
CA ARG A 458 -2.59 -14.62 -23.96
C ARG A 458 -3.26 -14.66 -25.32
N HIS A 459 -4.32 -13.89 -25.50
CA HIS A 459 -5.06 -13.77 -26.75
C HIS A 459 -4.52 -12.63 -27.60
N GLY A 460 -3.56 -11.85 -27.08
CA GLY A 460 -2.97 -10.71 -27.77
C GLY A 460 -3.78 -9.42 -27.64
N ASN A 461 -4.79 -9.38 -26.78
CA ASN A 461 -5.51 -8.14 -26.49
C ASN A 461 -4.61 -7.20 -25.70
N LEU A 462 -4.67 -5.91 -26.03
CA LEU A 462 -3.86 -4.87 -25.42
C LEU A 462 -4.60 -4.25 -24.22
N TYR A 463 -3.95 -4.20 -23.07
CA TYR A 463 -4.42 -3.51 -21.87
C TYR A 463 -3.55 -2.28 -21.67
N VAL A 464 -4.20 -1.13 -21.54
CA VAL A 464 -3.53 0.17 -21.36
C VAL A 464 -3.96 0.74 -20.02
N SER A 465 -2.99 0.98 -19.13
CA SER A 465 -3.23 1.77 -17.94
C SER A 465 -3.35 3.24 -18.33
N ASN A 466 -4.58 3.74 -18.31
CA ASN A 466 -4.96 5.06 -18.79
C ASN A 466 -5.02 6.04 -17.62
N SER A 467 -3.85 6.50 -17.19
CA SER A 467 -3.64 7.18 -15.91
C SER A 467 -4.50 8.45 -15.75
N GLY A 468 -4.58 9.28 -16.80
CA GLY A 468 -5.34 10.52 -16.79
C GLY A 468 -6.87 10.30 -16.79
N GLY A 469 -7.32 9.15 -17.31
CA GLY A 469 -8.72 8.76 -17.30
C GLY A 469 -9.11 7.83 -16.15
N ALA A 470 -8.25 7.67 -15.14
CA ALA A 470 -8.51 6.87 -13.93
C ALA A 470 -9.01 5.45 -14.20
N ARG A 471 -8.46 4.78 -15.23
CA ARG A 471 -8.97 3.49 -15.71
C ARG A 471 -7.93 2.63 -16.40
N VAL A 472 -8.24 1.35 -16.57
CA VAL A 472 -7.55 0.46 -17.51
C VAL A 472 -8.48 0.19 -18.69
N VAL A 473 -7.97 0.33 -19.91
CA VAL A 473 -8.71 0.13 -21.16
C VAL A 473 -8.15 -1.08 -21.90
N LYS A 474 -9.02 -2.03 -22.24
CA LYS A 474 -8.71 -3.20 -23.07
C LYS A 474 -9.09 -2.91 -24.52
N PHE A 475 -8.17 -3.15 -25.44
CA PHE A 475 -8.41 -3.16 -26.88
C PHE A 475 -8.30 -4.60 -27.37
N GLU A 476 -9.36 -5.10 -28.01
CA GLU A 476 -9.40 -6.47 -28.52
C GLU A 476 -8.78 -6.57 -29.90
N ILE A 477 -8.20 -7.71 -30.26
CA ILE A 477 -7.79 -7.95 -31.65
C ILE A 477 -9.03 -7.98 -32.55
N ALA A 478 -8.95 -7.30 -33.70
CA ALA A 478 -10.05 -7.10 -34.66
C ALA A 478 -10.16 -8.18 -35.74
#